data_AF-A0A7J2LUN7-F1
#
_entry.id   AF-A0A7J2LUN7-F1
#
_cell.length_a   1.000
_cell.length_b   1.000
_cell.length_c   1.000
_cell.angle_alpha   90.00
_cell.angle_beta   90.00
_cell.angle_gamma   90.00
#
_symmetry.space_group_name_H-M   'P 1'
#
loop_
_entity.id
_entity.type
_entity.pdbx_description
1 polymer ?
#
loop_
_entity_poly.entity_id
_entity_poly.type
_entity_poly.pdbx_seq_one_letter_code
_entity_poly.pdbx_strand_id
1 'polypeptide(L)' 'AGNDLYEIETPKELIGKTFKEAIIHLKTKANILPIAIRRENNVIINPKLNQKLMKRDHLIIICTPEELRKIK' A
#
# COMPACT_ATOMS: atom_id res chain seq x y z
N ALA A 1 16.05 -1.69 13.51
CA ALA A 1 15.64 -0.49 12.75
C ALA A 1 14.17 -0.21 13.05
N GLY A 2 13.75 1.05 13.07
CA GLY A 2 12.35 1.43 13.28
C GLY A 2 11.50 1.28 12.01
N ASN A 3 10.21 1.62 12.13
CA ASN A 3 9.33 1.77 10.97
C ASN A 3 9.64 3.09 10.25
N ASP A 4 9.54 3.07 8.92
CA ASP A 4 9.67 4.25 8.07
C ASP A 4 8.57 4.26 6.99
N LEU A 5 8.42 5.38 6.30
CA LEU A 5 7.46 5.59 5.23
C LEU A 5 8.09 5.33 3.87
N TYR A 6 7.42 4.48 3.08
CA TYR A 6 7.82 4.18 1.71
C TYR A 6 6.66 4.42 0.76
N GLU A 7 7.02 4.79 -0.47
CA GLU A 7 6.09 4.83 -1.58
C GLU A 7 6.44 3.70 -2.55
N ILE A 8 5.43 2.90 -2.88
CA ILE A 8 5.57 1.76 -3.80
C ILE A 8 4.52 1.86 -4.89
N GLU A 9 4.83 1.36 -6.08
CA GLU A 9 3.81 1.08 -7.08
C GLU A 9 2.80 0.07 -6.54
N THR A 10 1.54 0.20 -6.96
CA THR A 10 0.50 -0.78 -6.60
C THR A 10 0.90 -2.16 -7.16
N PRO A 11 1.10 -3.18 -6.30
CA PRO A 11 1.40 -4.54 -6.75
C PRO A 11 0.33 -5.04 -7.73
N LYS A 12 0.75 -5.78 -8.76
CA LYS A 12 -0.15 -6.21 -9.85
C LYS A 12 -1.36 -7.00 -9.33
N GLU A 13 -1.16 -7.81 -8.29
CA GLU A 13 -2.21 -8.62 -7.64
C GLU A 13 -3.24 -7.77 -6.87
N LEU A 14 -2.94 -6.51 -6.58
CA LEU A 14 -3.81 -5.57 -5.87
C LEU A 14 -4.56 -4.61 -6.80
N ILE A 15 -4.25 -4.60 -8.10
CA ILE A 15 -4.98 -3.75 -9.07
C ILE A 15 -6.44 -4.20 -9.14
N GLY A 16 -7.36 -3.25 -8.96
CA GLY A 16 -8.81 -3.49 -8.92
C GLY A 16 -9.35 -3.94 -7.56
N LYS A 17 -8.46 -4.28 -6.61
CA LYS A 17 -8.83 -4.61 -5.22
C LYS A 17 -9.18 -3.35 -4.44
N THR A 18 -9.98 -3.53 -3.41
CA THR A 18 -10.32 -2.49 -2.45
C THR A 18 -9.14 -2.21 -1.51
N PHE A 19 -9.09 -1.02 -0.92
CA PHE A 19 -8.08 -0.66 0.06
C PHE A 19 -8.10 -1.60 1.28
N LYS A 20 -9.29 -2.07 1.69
CA LYS A 20 -9.43 -3.11 2.73
C LYS A 20 -8.72 -4.40 2.36
N GLU A 21 -8.93 -4.90 1.15
CA GLU A 21 -8.25 -6.11 0.66
C GLU A 21 -6.73 -5.91 0.62
N ALA A 22 -6.26 -4.72 0.22
CA ALA A 22 -4.85 -4.37 0.20
C ALA A 22 -4.23 -4.36 1.61
N ILE A 23 -4.91 -3.76 2.60
CA ILE A 23 -4.47 -3.81 4.01
C ILE A 23 -4.31 -5.26 4.46
N ILE A 24 -5.34 -6.09 4.24
CA ILE A 24 -5.31 -7.50 4.66
C ILE A 24 -4.16 -8.25 3.97
N HIS A 25 -4.00 -8.07 2.65
CA HIS A 25 -2.96 -8.74 1.89
C HIS A 25 -1.55 -8.35 2.36
N LEU A 26 -1.27 -7.05 2.47
CA LEU A 26 0.05 -6.54 2.87
C LEU A 26 0.39 -6.88 4.31
N LYS A 27 -0.61 -6.82 5.21
CA LYS A 27 -0.44 -7.19 6.61
C LYS A 27 -0.11 -8.68 6.77
N THR A 28 -0.83 -9.55 6.06
CA THR A 28 -0.63 -11.00 6.14
C THR A 28 0.66 -11.45 5.44
N LYS A 29 0.98 -10.87 4.28
CA LYS A 29 2.15 -11.28 3.48
C LYS A 29 3.48 -10.78 4.06
N ALA A 30 3.50 -9.56 4.58
CA ALA A 30 4.75 -8.89 4.94
C ALA A 30 4.69 -8.01 6.20
N ASN A 31 3.59 -8.03 6.97
CA ASN A 31 3.36 -7.16 8.13
C ASN A 31 3.36 -5.64 7.80
N ILE A 32 3.11 -5.28 6.54
CA ILE A 32 3.14 -3.90 6.05
C ILE A 32 1.77 -3.24 6.23
N LEU A 33 1.75 -1.95 6.60
CA LEU A 33 0.52 -1.15 6.73
C LEU A 33 0.46 -0.05 5.66
N PRO A 34 -0.47 -0.12 4.68
CA PRO A 34 -0.74 1.01 3.79
C PRO A 34 -1.57 2.09 4.49
N ILE A 35 -1.25 3.36 4.29
CA ILE A 35 -1.91 4.51 4.93
C ILE A 35 -2.54 5.51 3.95
N ALA A 36 -2.05 5.56 2.71
CA ALA A 36 -2.55 6.48 1.70
C ALA A 36 -2.35 5.93 0.29
N ILE A 37 -3.11 6.48 -0.64
CA ILE A 37 -2.97 6.24 -2.08
C ILE A 37 -2.51 7.53 -2.73
N ARG A 38 -1.40 7.50 -3.47
CA ARG A 38 -1.05 8.57 -4.40
C ARG A 38 -1.58 8.23 -5.78
N ARG A 39 -2.44 9.08 -6.31
CA ARG A 39 -3.02 8.96 -7.65
C ARG A 39 -2.71 10.23 -8.41
N GLU A 40 -1.83 10.11 -9.39
CA GLU A 40 -1.34 11.25 -10.16
C GLU A 40 -0.75 12.31 -9.20
N ASN A 41 -1.28 13.54 -9.20
CA ASN A 41 -0.81 14.63 -8.33
C ASN A 41 -1.56 14.72 -7.00
N ASN A 42 -2.47 13.78 -6.70
CA ASN A 42 -3.29 13.80 -5.50
C ASN A 42 -2.88 12.71 -4.50
N VAL A 43 -2.93 13.04 -3.21
CA VAL A 43 -2.73 12.07 -2.13
C VAL A 43 -4.04 11.90 -1.38
N ILE A 44 -4.57 10.67 -1.41
CA ILE A 44 -5.77 10.27 -0.67
C ILE A 44 -5.29 9.67 0.65
N ILE A 45 -5.31 10.48 1.71
CA ILE A 45 -4.95 10.05 3.07
C ILE A 45 -6.15 9.35 3.71
N ASN A 46 -5.89 8.24 4.42
CA ASN A 46 -6.93 7.37 4.99
C ASN A 46 -8.05 7.03 3.98
N PRO A 47 -7.72 6.33 2.87
CA PRO A 47 -8.70 5.99 1.86
C PRO A 47 -9.88 5.22 2.46
N LYS A 48 -11.07 5.45 1.91
CA LYS A 48 -12.24 4.63 2.26
C LYS A 48 -11.92 3.15 2.00
N LEU A 49 -12.40 2.27 2.88
CA LEU A 49 -12.13 0.83 2.78
C LEU A 49 -12.55 0.20 1.44
N ASN A 50 -13.57 0.75 0.79
CA ASN A 50 -14.08 0.33 -0.52
C ASN A 50 -13.41 1.04 -1.71
N GLN A 51 -12.46 1.95 -1.47
CA GLN A 51 -11.70 2.63 -2.52
C GLN A 51 -10.89 1.59 -3.30
N LYS A 52 -11.03 1.58 -4.63
CA LYS A 52 -10.28 0.66 -5.50
C LYS A 52 -8.90 1.20 -5.85
N LEU A 53 -7.91 0.31 -5.81
CA LEU A 53 -6.56 0.54 -6.31
C LEU A 53 -6.50 0.41 -7.82
N MET A 54 -5.76 1.29 -8.46
CA MET A 54 -5.61 1.36 -9.92
C MET A 54 -4.15 1.15 -10.34
N LYS A 55 -3.94 0.75 -11.61
CA LYS A 55 -2.62 0.39 -12.15
C LYS A 55 -1.53 1.47 -11.99
N ARG A 56 -1.91 2.75 -11.93
CA ARG A 56 -1.00 3.90 -11.80
C ARG A 56 -1.01 4.52 -10.40
N ASP A 57 -1.68 3.88 -9.46
CA ASP A 57 -1.65 4.31 -8.08
C ASP A 57 -0.34 3.88 -7.43
N HIS A 58 0.17 4.71 -6.55
CA HIS A 58 1.17 4.30 -5.58
C HIS A 58 0.53 4.16 -4.20
N LEU A 59 1.04 3.23 -3.42
CA LEU A 59 0.70 3.07 -2.01
C LEU A 59 1.78 3.73 -1.17
N ILE A 60 1.34 4.55 -0.20
CA ILE A 60 2.21 5.00 0.89
C ILE A 60 2.04 4.00 2.02
N ILE A 61 3.14 3.36 2.40
CA ILE A 61 3.18 2.27 3.38
C ILE A 61 4.11 2.59 4.55
N ILE A 62 3.80 2.02 5.71
CA ILE A 62 4.65 2.05 6.90
C ILE A 62 5.15 0.62 7.14
N CYS A 63 6.48 0.47 7.18
CA CYS A 63 7.13 -0.80 7.49
C CYS A 63 8.61 -0.61 7.84
N THR A 64 9.25 -1.68 8.29
CA THR A 64 10.71 -1.75 8.40
C THR A 64 11.36 -2.03 7.04
N PRO A 65 12.65 -1.68 6.85
CA PRO A 65 13.38 -2.04 5.63
C PRO A 65 13.41 -3.55 5.33
N GLU A 66 13.34 -4.40 6.36
CA GLU A 66 13.33 -5.87 6.22
C GLU A 66 11.99 -6.37 5.69
N GLU A 67 10.88 -5.79 6.11
CA GLU A 67 9.53 -6.12 5.62
C GLU A 67 9.34 -5.65 4.18
N LEU A 68 9.84 -4.47 3.82
CA LEU A 68 9.79 -3.95 2.45
C LEU A 68 10.44 -4.90 1.43
N ARG A 69 11.51 -5.59 1.82
CA ARG A 69 12.20 -6.57 0.95
C ARG A 69 11.36 -7.80 0.63
N LYS A 70 10.29 -8.09 1.39
CA LYS A 70 9.40 -9.24 1.16
C LYS A 70 8.36 -9.01 0.07
N ILE A 71 8.20 -7.76 -0.40
CA ILE A 71 7.22 -7.38 -1.42
C ILE A 71 7.84 -6.93 -2.74
N LYS A 72 9.17 -6.81 -2.82
CA LYS A 72 9.90 -6.70 -4.09
C LYS A 72 9.98 -8.05 -4.77
#